data_AF-A0A0L0VDB3-F1
#
_entry.id   AF-A0A0L0VDB3-F1
#
_cell.length_a   1.000
_cell.length_b   1.000
_cell.length_c   1.000
_cell.angle_alpha   90.00
_cell.angle_beta   90.00
_cell.angle_gamma   90.00
#
_symmetry.space_group_name_H-M   'P 1'
#
loop_
_entity.id
_entity.type
_entity.pdbx_description
1 polymer ?
#
loop_
_entity_poly.entity_id
_entity_poly.type
_entity_poly.pdbx_seq_one_letter_code
_entity_poly.pdbx_strand_id
1 'polypeptide(L)'
;MSEKAQRVAATGLSSSYNSYLPQALSTQLNKHGWRMIAYACKMCGVKINRPTSDSSCSNLIKHASNCLWKQSESRSIESLAAVGIGGTGDIDPREVPQLCAVWCAEAARPFTTLVDASHRAILHPTVLKNLPARRTVLKDIHMMYSGIQQSLKSVLNEHQGALY
;
A
#
# COMPACT_ATOMS: atom_id res chain seq x y z
N MET A 1 -22.61 -5.21 -41.45
CA MET A 1 -21.24 -5.28 -40.90
C MET A 1 -20.44 -4.13 -41.51
N SER A 2 -19.64 -3.37 -40.74
CA SER A 2 -18.87 -2.25 -41.33
C SER A 2 -17.49 -2.75 -41.78
N GLU A 3 -17.28 -2.80 -43.09
CA GLU A 3 -16.03 -3.17 -43.78
C GLU A 3 -14.80 -2.39 -43.24
N LYS A 4 -15.04 -1.16 -42.77
CA LYS A 4 -14.04 -0.28 -42.18
C LYS A 4 -13.42 -0.85 -40.89
N ALA A 5 -14.20 -1.56 -40.08
CA ALA A 5 -13.71 -2.19 -38.85
C ALA A 5 -12.74 -3.33 -39.13
N GLN A 6 -13.01 -4.12 -40.18
CA GLN A 6 -12.13 -5.22 -40.60
C GLN A 6 -10.83 -4.70 -41.24
N ARG A 7 -10.90 -3.60 -42.02
CA ARG A 7 -9.70 -2.97 -42.59
C ARG A 7 -8.78 -2.40 -41.50
N VAL A 8 -9.32 -1.59 -40.59
CA VAL A 8 -8.52 -1.02 -39.48
C VAL A 8 -7.92 -2.12 -38.62
N ALA A 9 -8.66 -3.22 -38.44
CA ALA A 9 -8.09 -4.40 -37.81
C ALA A 9 -6.89 -4.95 -38.60
N ALA A 10 -7.06 -5.27 -39.88
CA ALA A 10 -5.98 -5.81 -40.71
C ALA A 10 -4.75 -4.88 -40.86
N THR A 11 -4.89 -3.56 -40.63
CA THR A 11 -3.82 -2.56 -40.87
C THR A 11 -3.05 -2.13 -39.62
N GLY A 12 -3.19 -2.84 -38.48
CA GLY A 12 -2.62 -2.47 -37.18
C GLY A 12 -1.09 -2.52 -37.05
N LEU A 13 -0.35 -1.78 -37.88
CA LEU A 13 1.11 -1.72 -37.97
C LEU A 13 1.75 -0.54 -37.21
N SER A 14 0.97 0.28 -36.49
CA SER A 14 1.55 1.38 -35.71
C SER A 14 2.19 0.86 -34.40
N SER A 15 3.27 1.52 -33.98
CA SER A 15 3.97 1.20 -32.72
C SER A 15 3.06 1.26 -31.48
N SER A 16 1.95 2.02 -31.56
CA SER A 16 0.97 2.19 -30.50
C SER A 16 0.27 0.88 -30.11
N TYR A 17 0.23 -0.11 -31.00
CA TYR A 17 -0.43 -1.40 -30.77
C TYR A 17 0.47 -2.48 -30.19
N ASN A 18 1.79 -2.24 -30.08
CA ASN A 18 2.76 -3.25 -29.65
C ASN A 18 2.46 -3.84 -28.25
N SER A 19 1.85 -3.05 -27.37
CA SER A 19 1.46 -3.45 -26.00
C SER A 19 0.19 -4.30 -25.93
N TYR A 20 -0.44 -4.63 -27.06
CA TYR A 20 -1.74 -5.30 -27.13
C TYR A 20 -1.68 -6.61 -27.93
N LEU A 21 -2.56 -7.55 -27.56
CA LEU A 21 -2.80 -8.80 -28.27
C LEU A 21 -3.58 -8.55 -29.57
N PRO A 22 -3.62 -9.55 -30.49
CA PRO A 22 -4.40 -9.47 -31.72
C PRO A 22 -5.83 -9.02 -31.46
N GLN A 23 -6.32 -8.10 -32.29
CA GLN A 23 -7.58 -7.44 -32.00
C GLN A 23 -8.79 -8.36 -32.19
N ALA A 24 -9.81 -8.10 -31.38
CA ALA A 24 -11.11 -8.73 -31.51
C ALA A 24 -12.16 -7.65 -31.80
N LEU A 25 -13.22 -8.02 -32.51
CA LEU A 25 -14.40 -7.16 -32.61
C LEU A 25 -15.06 -7.07 -31.24
N SER A 26 -15.30 -5.85 -30.79
CA SER A 26 -16.04 -5.62 -29.55
C SER A 26 -17.53 -5.83 -29.78
N THR A 27 -18.22 -6.30 -28.74
CA THR A 27 -19.70 -6.26 -28.68
C THR A 27 -20.23 -4.85 -28.46
N GLN A 28 -19.37 -3.91 -28.06
CA GLN A 28 -19.76 -2.52 -27.81
C GLN A 28 -19.89 -1.70 -29.11
N LEU A 29 -20.89 -0.83 -29.11
CA LEU A 29 -21.16 0.14 -30.18
C LEU A 29 -20.69 1.53 -29.76
N ASN A 30 -20.22 2.32 -30.72
CA ASN A 30 -19.95 3.74 -30.51
C ASN A 30 -21.26 4.57 -30.58
N LYS A 31 -21.15 5.88 -30.34
CA LYS A 31 -22.27 6.84 -30.42
C LYS A 31 -22.98 6.91 -31.79
N HIS A 32 -22.37 6.35 -32.84
CA HIS A 32 -22.91 6.30 -34.19
C HIS A 32 -23.43 4.89 -34.55
N GLY A 33 -23.55 3.99 -33.59
CA GLY A 33 -24.03 2.62 -33.80
C GLY A 33 -23.03 1.68 -34.48
N TRP A 34 -21.75 2.06 -34.59
CA TRP A 34 -20.72 1.23 -35.20
C TRP A 34 -20.00 0.38 -34.16
N ARG A 35 -19.68 -0.86 -34.51
CA ARG A 35 -18.88 -1.75 -33.65
C ARG A 35 -17.48 -1.19 -33.45
N MET A 36 -17.03 -1.24 -32.20
CA MET A 36 -15.68 -0.86 -31.80
C MET A 36 -14.70 -2.03 -31.94
N ILE A 37 -13.40 -1.72 -31.98
CA ILE A 37 -12.33 -2.72 -31.95
C ILE A 37 -11.83 -2.84 -30.51
N ALA A 38 -11.76 -4.06 -29.98
CA ALA A 38 -11.24 -4.35 -28.66
C ALA A 38 -9.77 -4.79 -28.74
N TYR A 39 -8.93 -4.13 -27.94
CA TYR A 39 -7.51 -4.44 -27.79
C TYR A 39 -7.25 -4.93 -26.37
N ALA A 40 -6.85 -6.19 -26.22
CA ALA A 40 -6.50 -6.75 -24.92
C ALA A 40 -5.04 -6.42 -24.59
N CYS A 41 -4.80 -5.79 -23.44
CA CYS A 41 -3.44 -5.43 -23.00
C CYS A 41 -2.62 -6.68 -22.68
N LYS A 42 -1.38 -6.78 -23.18
CA LYS A 42 -0.47 -7.90 -22.87
C LYS A 42 -0.04 -7.93 -21.40
N MET A 43 -0.01 -6.77 -20.74
CA MET A 43 0.48 -6.64 -19.36
C MET A 43 -0.59 -6.93 -18.31
N CYS A 44 -1.82 -6.44 -18.50
CA CYS A 44 -2.90 -6.56 -17.51
C CYS A 44 -4.15 -7.30 -17.99
N GLY A 45 -4.21 -7.71 -19.27
CA GLY A 45 -5.36 -8.41 -19.84
C GLY A 45 -6.61 -7.56 -20.09
N VAL A 46 -6.66 -6.32 -19.59
CA VAL A 46 -7.82 -5.43 -19.74
C VAL A 46 -8.07 -5.13 -21.23
N LYS A 47 -9.35 -5.22 -21.63
CA LYS A 47 -9.81 -4.91 -22.99
C LYS A 47 -10.13 -3.42 -23.12
N ILE A 48 -9.42 -2.74 -24.01
CA ILE A 48 -9.63 -1.33 -24.35
C ILE A 48 -10.42 -1.25 -25.66
N ASN A 49 -11.58 -0.59 -25.65
CA ASN A 49 -12.37 -0.38 -26.87
C ASN A 49 -11.95 0.91 -27.57
N ARG A 50 -11.72 0.82 -28.89
CA ARG A 50 -11.41 1.96 -29.75
C ARG A 50 -12.49 2.13 -30.84
N PRO A 51 -13.06 3.33 -31.00
CA PRO A 51 -13.96 3.63 -32.10
C PRO A 51 -13.24 3.55 -33.45
N THR A 52 -13.92 3.00 -34.46
CA THR A 52 -13.41 2.90 -35.85
C THR A 52 -13.44 4.22 -36.62
N SER A 53 -14.17 5.21 -36.11
CA SER A 53 -14.20 6.57 -36.63
C SER A 53 -13.01 7.41 -36.19
N ASP A 54 -12.32 7.00 -35.12
CA ASP A 54 -11.23 7.76 -34.53
C ASP A 54 -9.90 7.33 -35.15
N SER A 55 -9.16 8.27 -35.73
CA SER A 55 -7.80 8.04 -36.25
C SER A 55 -6.75 8.06 -35.13
N SER A 56 -7.09 8.62 -33.96
CA SER A 56 -6.18 8.71 -32.82
C SER A 56 -6.03 7.38 -32.08
N CYS A 57 -4.83 7.15 -31.52
CA CYS A 57 -4.53 6.02 -30.63
C CYS A 57 -4.39 6.47 -29.16
N SER A 58 -4.84 7.68 -28.82
CA SER A 58 -4.61 8.28 -27.50
C SER A 58 -5.13 7.45 -26.32
N ASN A 59 -6.25 6.73 -26.48
CA ASN A 59 -6.80 5.87 -25.42
C ASN A 59 -5.89 4.66 -25.13
N LEU A 60 -5.35 4.03 -26.18
CA LEU A 60 -4.40 2.93 -26.05
C LEU A 60 -3.08 3.41 -25.45
N ILE A 61 -2.53 4.51 -25.95
CA ILE A 61 -1.26 5.06 -25.44
C ILE A 61 -1.39 5.42 -23.96
N LYS A 62 -2.45 6.14 -23.57
CA LYS A 62 -2.73 6.47 -22.16
C LYS A 62 -2.82 5.22 -21.29
N HIS A 63 -3.51 4.18 -21.75
CA HIS A 63 -3.58 2.92 -21.00
C HIS A 63 -2.21 2.26 -20.88
N ALA A 64 -1.47 2.12 -21.98
CA ALA A 64 -0.17 1.46 -21.99
C ALA A 64 0.81 2.12 -21.03
N SER A 65 0.89 3.46 -21.04
CA SER A 65 1.74 4.22 -20.11
C SER A 65 1.32 4.01 -18.66
N ASN A 66 0.02 4.10 -18.35
CA ASN A 66 -0.47 3.88 -16.99
C ASN A 66 -0.27 2.44 -16.51
N CYS A 67 -0.42 1.47 -17.41
CA CYS A 67 -0.23 0.07 -17.09
C CYS A 67 1.24 -0.24 -16.80
N LEU A 68 2.17 0.34 -17.57
CA LEU A 68 3.60 0.24 -17.32
C LEU A 68 3.96 0.86 -15.96
N TRP A 69 3.42 2.05 -15.66
CA TRP A 69 3.64 2.73 -14.38
C TRP A 69 3.16 1.90 -13.17
N LYS A 70 1.95 1.33 -13.25
CA LYS A 70 1.44 0.43 -12.19
C LYS A 70 2.29 -0.84 -12.03
N GLN A 71 2.83 -1.35 -13.14
CA GLN A 71 3.71 -2.52 -13.10
C GLN A 71 5.08 -2.18 -12.49
N SER A 72 5.60 -0.96 -12.73
CA SER A 72 6.81 -0.50 -12.04
C SER A 72 6.56 -0.25 -10.56
N GLU A 73 5.43 0.32 -10.17
CA GLU A 73 5.09 0.60 -8.76
C GLU A 73 4.92 -0.70 -7.96
N SER A 74 4.25 -1.69 -8.54
CA SER A 74 4.12 -3.03 -7.93
C SER A 74 5.43 -3.81 -7.85
N ARG A 75 6.41 -3.55 -8.73
CA ARG A 75 7.76 -4.14 -8.65
C ARG A 75 8.72 -3.35 -7.76
N SER A 76 8.55 -2.04 -7.60
CA SER A 76 9.43 -1.20 -6.78
C SER A 76 9.08 -1.25 -5.29
N ILE A 77 7.92 -1.77 -4.92
CA ILE A 77 7.60 -2.12 -3.54
C ILE A 77 7.96 -3.59 -3.36
N GLU A 78 9.26 -3.90 -3.26
CA GLU A 78 9.65 -5.06 -2.46
C GLU A 78 9.16 -4.74 -1.05
N SER A 79 8.00 -5.28 -0.69
CA SER A 79 7.48 -5.16 0.66
C SER A 79 8.60 -5.53 1.63
N LEU A 80 8.85 -4.73 2.65
CA LEU A 80 9.86 -5.03 3.67
C LEU A 80 9.63 -6.42 4.32
N ALA A 81 8.42 -6.97 4.19
CA ALA A 81 8.13 -8.37 4.51
C ALA A 81 8.96 -9.39 3.71
N ALA A 82 9.25 -9.12 2.43
CA ALA A 82 10.03 -9.99 1.55
C ALA A 82 11.49 -10.14 2.04
N VAL A 83 11.99 -9.17 2.81
CA VAL A 83 13.31 -9.22 3.46
C VAL A 83 13.22 -9.58 4.95
N GLY A 84 12.09 -10.12 5.41
CA GLY A 84 11.93 -10.63 6.77
C GLY A 84 11.68 -9.57 7.85
N ILE A 85 11.39 -8.32 7.47
CA ILE A 85 10.99 -7.28 8.43
C ILE A 85 9.53 -7.51 8.80
N GLY A 86 9.32 -8.17 9.93
CA GLY A 86 8.01 -8.31 10.58
C GLY A 86 7.53 -6.96 11.13
N GLY A 87 6.31 -6.56 10.79
CA GLY A 87 5.74 -5.25 11.15
C GLY A 87 4.89 -4.60 10.05
N THR A 88 4.78 -5.23 8.89
CA THR A 88 3.92 -4.82 7.75
C THR A 88 2.49 -5.40 7.82
N GLY A 89 2.05 -5.84 9.00
CA GLY A 89 0.65 -6.15 9.26
C GLY A 89 -0.18 -4.87 9.40
N ASP A 90 -1.51 -4.99 9.31
CA ASP A 90 -2.42 -3.88 9.65
C ASP A 90 -2.21 -3.51 11.14
N ILE A 91 -1.55 -2.37 11.38
CA ILE A 91 -1.36 -1.84 12.73
C ILE A 91 -2.68 -1.20 13.17
N ASP A 92 -3.30 -1.69 14.24
CA ASP A 92 -4.47 -1.03 14.82
C ASP A 92 -4.03 0.35 15.37
N PRO A 93 -4.59 1.46 14.84
CA PRO A 93 -4.32 2.81 15.35
C PRO A 93 -4.45 2.97 16.86
N ARG A 94 -5.34 2.19 17.49
CA ARG A 94 -5.65 2.25 18.92
C ARG A 94 -4.53 1.68 19.80
N GLU A 95 -3.73 0.77 19.26
CA GLU A 95 -2.64 0.10 19.99
C GLU A 95 -1.33 0.89 19.91
N VAL A 96 -1.19 1.79 18.92
CA VAL A 96 0.04 2.57 18.68
C VAL A 96 0.58 3.26 19.95
N PRO A 97 -0.23 3.94 20.78
CA PRO A 97 0.27 4.59 22.00
C PRO A 97 0.92 3.61 22.98
N GLN A 98 0.27 2.46 23.20
CA GLN A 98 0.74 1.43 24.12
C GLN A 98 2.02 0.77 23.59
N LEU A 99 2.07 0.46 22.30
CA LEU A 99 3.25 -0.08 21.64
C LEU A 99 4.45 0.88 21.74
N CYS A 100 4.23 2.18 21.57
CA CYS A 100 5.28 3.19 21.78
C CYS A 100 5.79 3.20 23.22
N ALA A 101 4.91 3.08 24.22
CA ALA A 101 5.30 3.04 25.62
C ALA A 101 6.09 1.76 25.97
N VAL A 102 5.64 0.60 25.50
CA VAL A 102 6.34 -0.69 25.67
C VAL A 102 7.72 -0.63 25.02
N TRP A 103 7.82 -0.15 23.78
CA TRP A 103 9.12 -0.02 23.10
C TRP A 103 10.09 0.89 23.86
N CYS A 104 9.62 2.02 24.38
CA CYS A 104 10.44 2.90 25.23
C CYS A 104 10.88 2.21 26.54
N ALA A 105 9.98 1.46 27.17
CA ALA A 105 10.24 0.78 28.43
C ALA A 105 11.20 -0.41 28.28
N GLU A 106 10.94 -1.32 27.33
CA GLU A 106 11.72 -2.54 27.13
C GLU A 106 13.15 -2.27 26.69
N ALA A 107 13.33 -1.38 25.72
CA ALA A 107 14.64 -1.08 25.16
C ALA A 107 15.38 0.05 25.91
N ALA A 108 14.84 0.50 27.06
CA ALA A 108 15.31 1.66 27.82
C ALA A 108 15.58 2.88 26.92
N ARG A 109 14.75 3.07 25.88
CA ARG A 109 14.96 4.10 24.86
C ARG A 109 14.38 5.43 25.35
N PRO A 110 15.08 6.55 25.11
CA PRO A 110 14.54 7.84 25.47
C PRO A 110 13.33 8.13 24.58
N PHE A 111 12.21 8.52 25.19
CA PHE A 111 10.98 8.91 24.49
C PHE A 111 11.19 10.05 23.48
N THR A 112 12.32 10.76 23.55
CA THR A 112 12.73 11.76 22.56
C THR A 112 12.99 11.16 21.19
N THR A 113 13.32 9.87 21.09
CA THR A 113 13.47 9.18 19.80
C THR A 113 12.18 9.13 19.00
N LEU A 114 11.01 9.18 19.64
CA LEU A 114 9.71 9.20 18.94
C LEU A 114 9.44 10.51 18.20
N VAL A 115 10.12 11.60 18.59
CA VAL A 115 10.01 12.91 17.93
C VAL A 115 11.16 13.18 16.96
N ASP A 116 12.17 12.31 16.91
CA ASP A 116 13.31 12.42 16.01
C ASP A 116 12.88 12.28 14.55
N ALA A 117 13.37 13.17 13.69
CA ALA A 117 12.95 13.22 12.29
C ALA A 117 13.44 12.00 11.49
N SER A 118 14.67 11.56 11.75
CA SER A 118 15.26 10.40 11.07
C SER A 118 14.56 9.11 11.47
N HIS A 119 14.23 8.96 12.75
CA HIS A 119 13.42 7.83 13.22
C HIS A 119 12.01 7.89 12.64
N ARG A 120 11.34 9.04 12.62
CA ARG A 120 10.01 9.15 12.02
C ARG A 120 10.01 8.82 10.53
N ALA A 121 11.09 9.11 9.80
CA ALA A 121 11.19 8.83 8.37
C ALA A 121 11.12 7.33 8.03
N ILE A 122 11.43 6.44 8.99
CA ILE A 122 11.41 4.98 8.79
C ILE A 122 10.16 4.31 9.37
N LEU A 123 9.27 5.06 10.04
CA LEU A 123 8.06 4.50 10.66
C LEU A 123 6.90 4.36 9.67
N HIS A 124 6.05 3.37 9.91
CA HIS A 124 4.82 3.16 9.14
C HIS A 124 3.87 4.38 9.23
N PRO A 125 3.19 4.80 8.14
CA PRO A 125 2.30 5.96 8.15
C PRO A 125 1.21 5.95 9.24
N THR A 126 0.65 4.77 9.53
CA THR A 126 -0.34 4.62 10.62
C THR A 126 0.27 4.92 11.99
N VAL A 127 1.52 4.54 12.24
CA VAL A 127 2.22 4.86 13.48
C VAL A 127 2.48 6.36 13.56
N LEU A 128 2.91 6.99 12.46
CA LEU A 128 3.14 8.44 12.39
C LEU A 128 1.88 9.25 12.69
N LYS A 129 0.72 8.81 12.21
CA LYS A 129 -0.56 9.50 12.42
C LYS A 129 -1.07 9.37 13.85
N ASN A 130 -0.76 8.26 14.53
CA ASN A 130 -1.26 7.93 15.86
C ASN A 130 -0.17 8.00 16.93
N LEU A 131 0.94 8.69 16.62
CA LEU A 131 2.10 8.78 17.50
C LEU A 131 1.71 9.56 18.77
N PRO A 132 1.85 8.95 19.96
CA PRO A 132 1.46 9.60 21.19
C PRO A 132 2.32 10.83 21.48
N ALA A 133 1.73 11.84 22.13
CA ALA A 133 2.49 12.96 22.63
C ALA A 133 3.47 12.50 23.71
N ARG A 134 4.62 13.19 23.83
CA ARG A 134 5.65 12.88 24.84
C ARG A 134 5.08 12.72 26.25
N ARG A 135 4.16 13.60 26.65
CA ARG A 135 3.51 13.55 27.98
C ARG A 135 2.66 12.30 28.17
N THR A 136 1.99 11.85 27.11
CA THR A 136 1.20 10.62 27.11
C THR A 136 2.09 9.40 27.29
N VAL A 137 3.17 9.29 26.51
CA VAL A 137 4.17 8.20 26.65
C VAL A 137 4.73 8.15 28.06
N LEU A 138 5.12 9.30 28.62
CA LEU A 138 5.63 9.36 29.99
C LEU A 138 4.61 8.88 31.02
N LYS A 139 3.34 9.29 30.87
CA LYS A 139 2.25 8.87 31.75
C LYS A 139 2.00 7.37 31.66
N ASP A 140 2.01 6.80 30.46
CA ASP A 140 1.78 5.38 30.23
C ASP A 140 2.93 4.53 30.81
N ILE A 141 4.19 4.95 30.61
CA ILE A 141 5.36 4.32 31.24
C ILE A 141 5.25 4.38 32.77
N HIS A 142 4.88 5.55 33.33
CA HIS A 142 4.71 5.69 34.77
C HIS A 142 3.60 4.79 35.32
N MET A 143 2.50 4.65 34.59
CA MET A 143 1.40 3.75 34.95
C MET A 143 1.87 2.29 34.97
N MET A 144 2.56 1.84 33.92
CA MET A 144 3.12 0.50 33.84
C MET A 144 4.07 0.22 34.99
N TYR A 145 4.99 1.14 35.28
CA TYR A 145 5.95 1.00 36.37
C TYR A 145 5.25 0.95 37.74
N SER A 146 4.29 1.83 37.98
CA SER A 146 3.52 1.87 39.23
C SER A 146 2.73 0.58 39.44
N GLY A 147 2.12 0.03 38.39
CA GLY A 147 1.41 -1.24 38.44
C GLY A 147 2.33 -2.41 38.82
N ILE A 148 3.52 -2.50 38.19
CA ILE A 148 4.53 -3.50 38.53
C ILE A 148 5.02 -3.33 39.97
N GLN A 149 5.26 -2.10 40.42
CA GLN A 149 5.66 -1.86 41.82
C GLN A 149 4.58 -2.30 42.81
N GLN A 150 3.30 -2.05 42.51
CA GLN A 150 2.18 -2.48 43.35
C GLN A 150 2.06 -4.00 43.40
N SER A 151 2.20 -4.68 42.25
CA SER A 151 2.16 -6.15 42.21
C SER A 151 3.31 -6.77 43.00
N LEU A 152 4.54 -6.25 42.83
CA LEU A 152 5.70 -6.70 43.60
C LEU A 152 5.53 -6.47 45.10
N LYS A 153 5.01 -5.30 45.51
CA LYS A 153 4.70 -5.03 46.92
C LYS A 153 3.67 -6.00 47.49
N SER A 154 2.63 -6.35 46.73
CA SER A 154 1.64 -7.34 47.17
C SER A 154 2.31 -8.68 47.45
N VAL A 155 3.09 -9.18 46.49
CA VAL A 155 3.83 -10.44 46.61
C VAL A 155 4.76 -10.41 47.82
N LEU A 156 5.52 -9.33 48.01
CA LEU A 156 6.44 -9.19 49.14
C LEU A 156 5.72 -9.14 50.50
N ASN A 157 4.55 -8.50 50.57
CA ASN A 157 3.76 -8.41 51.80
C ASN A 157 3.09 -9.74 52.17
N GLU A 158 2.77 -10.57 51.19
CA GLU A 158 2.22 -11.92 51.40
C GLU A 158 3.28 -12.90 51.93
N HIS A 159 4.56 -12.65 51.68
CA HIS A 159 5.66 -13.43 52.24
C HIS A 159 5.89 -13.11 53.72
N GLN A 160 5.47 -14.03 54.62
CA GLN A 160 5.76 -13.98 56.08
C GLN A 160 7.20 -14.39 56.47
N GLY A 161 8.12 -14.51 55.52
CA GLY A 161 9.50 -14.93 55.77
C GLY A 161 10.41 -13.74 56.11
N ALA A 162 11.28 -13.90 57.12
CA ALA A 162 12.29 -12.91 57.46
C ALA A 162 13.17 -12.59 56.22
N LEU A 163 13.13 -11.34 55.78
CA LEU A 163 14.17 -10.78 54.91
C LEU A 163 15.46 -10.79 55.73
N TYR A 164 16.35 -11.72 55.41
CA TYR A 164 17.65 -11.92 56.06
C TYR A 164 18.58 -10.73 55.83
#